data_AF-A0A1D6HXN2-F1
#
_entry.id   AF-A0A1D6HXN2-F1
#
_cell.length_a   1.000
_cell.length_b   1.000
_cell.length_c   1.000
_cell.angle_alpha   90.00
_cell.angle_beta   90.00
_cell.angle_gamma   90.00
#
_symmetry.space_group_name_H-M   'P 1'
#
loop_
_entity.id
_entity.type
_entity.pdbx_description
1 polymer ?
#
loop_
_entity_poly.entity_id
_entity_poly.type
_entity_poly.pdbx_seq_one_letter_code
_entity_poly.pdbx_strand_id
1 'polypeptide(L)'
;MAATPNTEALSVLCNGASYGAGDPFATSLTFVLSELLSATPVRAGHDFYDISPYPAAFAYGHAACRAALSAADCAACLRSAVSQMDASCGYSVGARAVLVDCSVRYEQYAFVD
;
A
#
# COMPACT_ATOMS: atom_id res chain seq x y z
N MET A 1 -9.65 15.24 19.29
CA MET A 1 -9.72 13.85 19.78
C MET A 1 -9.38 12.98 18.58
N ALA A 2 -8.10 12.63 18.39
CA ALA A 2 -7.71 11.70 17.34
C ALA A 2 -8.06 10.29 17.84
N ALA A 3 -9.04 9.66 17.21
CA ALA A 3 -9.34 8.26 17.47
C ALA A 3 -8.18 7.42 16.90
N THR A 4 -7.69 6.45 17.67
CA THR A 4 -6.77 5.44 17.16
C THR A 4 -7.36 4.80 15.90
N PRO A 5 -6.56 4.58 14.84
CA PRO A 5 -7.09 4.05 13.59
C PRO A 5 -7.58 2.62 13.79
N ASN A 6 -8.75 2.28 13.25
CA ASN A 6 -9.24 0.92 13.21
C ASN A 6 -8.53 0.15 12.08
N THR A 7 -7.70 -0.79 12.49
CA THR A 7 -6.88 -1.62 11.60
C THR A 7 -7.43 -3.05 11.43
N GLU A 8 -8.69 -3.29 11.78
CA GLU A 8 -9.36 -4.56 11.49
C GLU A 8 -9.41 -4.80 9.98
N ALA A 9 -9.03 -6.00 9.55
CA ALA A 9 -8.98 -6.38 8.16
C ALA A 9 -10.38 -6.69 7.62
N LEU A 10 -10.81 -5.95 6.60
CA LEU A 10 -12.02 -6.27 5.85
C LEU A 10 -11.73 -7.25 4.73
N SER A 11 -10.60 -7.06 4.02
CA SER A 11 -10.14 -7.99 2.99
C SER A 11 -8.64 -7.85 2.75
N VAL A 12 -7.97 -8.99 2.52
CA VAL A 12 -6.61 -9.04 1.96
C VAL A 12 -6.65 -9.94 0.73
N LEU A 13 -6.28 -9.39 -0.42
CA LEU A 13 -6.28 -10.07 -1.71
C LEU A 13 -4.87 -10.09 -2.27
N CYS A 14 -4.46 -11.26 -2.76
CA CYS A 14 -3.14 -11.48 -3.34
C CYS A 14 -3.32 -11.94 -4.79
N ASN A 15 -2.46 -11.44 -5.68
CA ASN A 15 -2.31 -11.98 -7.01
C ASN A 15 -1.80 -13.45 -6.93
N GLY A 16 -2.22 -14.30 -7.87
CA GLY A 16 -1.76 -15.68 -7.95
C GLY A 16 -0.33 -15.82 -8.49
N ALA A 17 0.20 -14.78 -9.14
CA ALA A 17 1.58 -14.73 -9.60
C ALA A 17 2.49 -14.09 -8.55
N SER A 18 3.74 -14.55 -8.49
CA SER A 18 4.76 -14.09 -7.54
C SER A 18 6.05 -13.68 -8.25
N TYR A 19 6.75 -12.68 -7.71
CA TYR A 19 8.10 -12.31 -8.15
C TYR A 19 9.15 -13.15 -7.41
N GLY A 20 10.31 -13.32 -8.04
CA GLY A 20 11.39 -14.18 -7.56
C GLY A 20 12.56 -13.42 -6.95
N ALA A 21 13.53 -14.17 -6.43
CA ALA A 21 14.81 -13.61 -6.02
C ALA A 21 15.53 -12.99 -7.23
N GLY A 22 16.01 -11.75 -7.08
CA GLY A 22 16.68 -11.00 -8.14
C GLY A 22 15.75 -10.32 -9.14
N ASP A 23 14.42 -10.43 -8.96
CA ASP A 23 13.46 -9.71 -9.78
C ASP A 23 13.55 -8.19 -9.52
N PRO A 24 13.75 -7.36 -10.56
CA PRO A 24 13.83 -5.91 -10.40
C PRO A 24 12.56 -5.29 -9.81
N PHE A 25 11.40 -5.97 -9.92
CA PHE A 25 10.14 -5.53 -9.34
C PHE A 25 10.22 -5.35 -7.82
N ALA A 26 11.02 -6.16 -7.11
CA ALA A 26 11.17 -6.07 -5.66
C ALA A 26 11.67 -4.68 -5.21
N THR A 27 12.60 -4.09 -5.98
CA THR A 27 13.11 -2.74 -5.72
C THR A 27 12.04 -1.69 -5.98
N SER A 28 11.30 -1.82 -7.07
CA SER A 28 10.19 -0.93 -7.41
C SER A 28 9.06 -0.95 -6.39
N LEU A 29 8.70 -2.15 -5.93
CA LEU A 29 7.67 -2.33 -4.90
C LEU A 29 8.11 -1.70 -3.57
N THR A 30 9.37 -1.90 -3.17
CA THR A 30 9.92 -1.31 -1.95
C THR A 30 9.86 0.21 -2.00
N PHE A 31 10.22 0.81 -3.14
CA PHE A 31 10.11 2.26 -3.35
C PHE A 31 8.66 2.73 -3.19
N VAL A 32 7.74 2.14 -3.94
CA VAL A 32 6.33 2.56 -3.94
C VAL A 32 5.72 2.41 -2.55
N LEU A 33 5.92 1.29 -1.85
CA LEU A 33 5.40 1.12 -0.50
C LEU A 33 5.97 2.18 0.46
N SER A 34 7.25 2.51 0.35
CA SER A 34 7.85 3.56 1.20
C SER A 34 7.24 4.95 0.95
N GLU A 35 7.00 5.31 -0.30
CA GLU A 35 6.38 6.59 -0.68
C GLU A 35 4.90 6.63 -0.30
N LEU A 36 4.16 5.53 -0.49
CA LEU A 36 2.77 5.44 -0.03
C LEU A 36 2.66 5.64 1.49
N LEU A 37 3.56 5.04 2.27
CA LEU A 37 3.57 5.19 3.72
C LEU A 37 3.96 6.59 4.20
N SER A 38 4.81 7.30 3.46
CA SER A 38 5.34 8.62 3.84
C SER A 38 4.47 9.79 3.34
N ALA A 39 3.96 9.71 2.11
CA ALA A 39 3.31 10.83 1.44
C ALA A 39 1.80 10.86 1.67
N THR A 40 1.11 9.71 1.65
CA THR A 40 -0.36 9.63 1.84
C THR A 40 -0.84 10.39 3.08
N PRO A 41 -0.20 10.26 4.26
CA PRO A 41 -0.69 10.92 5.47
C PRO A 41 -0.64 12.45 5.45
N VAL A 42 0.18 13.05 4.58
CA VAL A 42 0.33 14.51 4.46
C VAL A 42 -0.34 15.07 3.20
N ARG A 43 -0.88 14.21 2.33
CA ARG A 43 -1.63 14.61 1.13
C ARG A 43 -3.04 15.05 1.51
N ALA A 44 -3.58 15.99 0.73
CA ALA A 44 -4.97 16.42 0.86
C ALA A 44 -5.89 15.21 0.66
N GLY A 45 -6.82 14.98 1.60
CA GLY A 45 -7.75 13.85 1.56
C GLY A 45 -7.15 12.49 1.93
N HIS A 46 -5.87 12.44 2.30
CA HIS A 46 -5.14 11.20 2.54
C HIS A 46 -5.27 10.18 1.41
N ASP A 47 -5.19 10.63 0.16
CA ASP A 47 -5.31 9.81 -1.04
C ASP A 47 -4.07 10.06 -1.91
N PHE A 48 -3.38 8.98 -2.29
CA PHE A 48 -2.14 9.09 -3.05
C PHE A 48 -1.91 7.87 -3.97
N TYR A 49 -1.61 8.18 -5.22
CA TYR A 49 -1.13 7.24 -6.24
C TYR A 49 0.35 7.46 -6.50
N ASP A 50 1.09 6.39 -6.66
CA ASP A 50 2.52 6.43 -6.98
C ASP A 50 2.93 5.40 -8.04
N ILE A 51 4.01 5.70 -8.75
CA ILE A 51 4.66 4.83 -9.69
C ILE A 51 6.18 4.88 -9.45
N SER A 52 6.79 3.70 -9.34
CA SER A 52 8.25 3.62 -9.17
C SER A 52 9.00 4.28 -10.33
N PRO A 53 10.16 4.90 -10.11
CA PRO A 53 10.96 5.52 -11.18
C PRO A 53 11.81 4.52 -11.98
N TYR A 54 11.67 3.21 -11.76
CA TYR A 54 12.55 2.19 -12.32
C TYR A 54 11.93 1.50 -13.55
N PRO A 55 12.42 1.77 -14.77
CA PRO A 55 11.78 1.30 -16.00
C PRO A 55 11.97 -0.19 -16.30
N ALA A 56 12.84 -0.89 -15.55
CA ALA A 56 13.07 -2.32 -15.74
C ALA A 56 11.84 -3.17 -15.34
N ALA A 57 11.12 -2.75 -14.30
CA ALA A 57 9.86 -3.35 -13.86
C ALA A 57 9.13 -2.34 -12.98
N PHE A 58 8.10 -1.68 -13.52
CA PHE A 58 7.35 -0.69 -12.76
C PHE A 58 6.50 -1.35 -11.66
N ALA A 59 6.43 -0.69 -10.51
CA ALA A 59 5.39 -0.91 -9.52
C ALA A 59 4.44 0.28 -9.53
N TYR A 60 3.15 -0.01 -9.45
CA TYR A 60 2.07 0.96 -9.31
C TYR A 60 1.46 0.78 -7.94
N GLY A 61 1.15 1.88 -7.27
CA GLY A 61 0.61 1.84 -5.91
C GLY A 61 -0.45 2.89 -5.66
N HIS A 62 -1.36 2.54 -4.78
CA HIS A 62 -2.36 3.44 -4.22
C HIS A 62 -2.46 3.21 -2.72
N ALA A 63 -2.58 4.31 -1.97
CA ALA A 63 -2.92 4.27 -0.57
C ALA A 63 -3.94 5.36 -0.26
N ALA A 64 -4.90 5.01 0.59
CA ALA A 64 -5.91 5.92 1.07
C ALA A 64 -6.22 5.71 2.55
N CYS A 65 -6.53 6.78 3.27
CA CYS A 65 -7.05 6.76 4.63
C CYS A 65 -8.37 7.51 4.71
N ARG A 66 -9.16 7.26 5.76
CA ARG A 66 -10.30 8.14 6.06
C ARG A 66 -9.82 9.55 6.38
N ALA A 67 -10.47 10.54 5.79
CA ALA A 67 -10.15 11.96 5.94
C ALA A 67 -10.20 12.49 7.39
N ALA A 68 -10.85 11.77 8.31
CA ALA A 68 -10.95 12.14 9.72
C ALA A 68 -9.71 11.74 10.55
N LEU A 69 -8.82 10.91 10.02
CA LEU A 69 -7.61 10.49 10.73
C LEU A 69 -6.58 11.62 10.80
N SER A 70 -5.74 11.60 11.84
CA SER A 70 -4.53 12.41 11.82
C SER A 70 -3.49 11.80 10.87
N ALA A 71 -2.50 12.60 10.46
CA ALA A 71 -1.39 12.06 9.65
C ALA A 71 -0.65 10.90 10.37
N ALA A 72 -0.50 10.98 11.70
CA ALA A 72 0.14 9.91 12.46
C ALA A 72 -0.69 8.61 12.45
N ASP A 73 -2.01 8.74 12.60
CA ASP A 73 -2.94 7.60 12.60
C ASP A 73 -3.09 7.00 11.20
N CYS A 74 -3.15 7.82 10.16
CA CYS A 74 -3.13 7.35 8.78
C CYS A 74 -1.85 6.55 8.49
N ALA A 75 -0.67 7.09 8.84
CA ALA A 75 0.59 6.36 8.69
C ALA A 75 0.60 5.03 9.45
N ALA A 76 0.02 4.99 10.66
CA ALA A 76 -0.08 3.76 11.45
C ALA A 76 -1.02 2.73 10.81
N CYS A 77 -2.16 3.17 10.28
CA CYS A 77 -3.10 2.31 9.57
C CYS A 77 -2.46 1.69 8.32
N LEU A 78 -1.83 2.52 7.48
CA LEU A 78 -1.18 2.04 6.25
C LEU A 78 -0.06 1.04 6.56
N ARG A 79 0.75 1.28 7.61
CA ARG A 79 1.75 0.31 8.08
C ARG A 79 1.13 -1.02 8.49
N SER A 80 -0.03 -1.01 9.15
CA SER A 80 -0.76 -2.24 9.47
C SER A 80 -1.26 -2.94 8.21
N ALA A 81 -1.79 -2.20 7.23
CA ALA A 81 -2.26 -2.77 5.97
C ALA A 81 -1.12 -3.47 5.21
N VAL A 82 0.06 -2.82 5.10
CA VAL A 82 1.26 -3.41 4.50
C VAL A 82 1.70 -4.67 5.26
N SER A 83 1.78 -4.61 6.59
CA SER A 83 2.16 -5.78 7.40
C SER A 83 1.21 -6.97 7.21
N GLN A 84 -0.09 -6.73 7.04
CA GLN A 84 -1.06 -7.79 6.80
C GLN A 84 -0.95 -8.38 5.38
N MET A 85 -0.64 -7.55 4.38
CA MET A 85 -0.31 -8.02 3.04
C MET A 85 0.97 -8.87 3.04
N ASP A 86 2.03 -8.43 3.72
CA ASP A 86 3.30 -9.17 3.79
C ASP A 86 3.08 -10.56 4.41
N ALA A 87 2.29 -10.64 5.48
CA ALA A 87 1.97 -11.90 6.15
C ALA A 87 1.12 -12.86 5.29
N SER A 88 0.26 -12.33 4.41
CA SER A 88 -0.72 -13.12 3.66
C SER A 88 -0.28 -13.42 2.21
N CYS A 89 0.40 -12.47 1.58
CA CYS A 89 0.70 -12.49 0.15
C CYS A 89 2.16 -12.80 -0.18
N GLY A 90 3.08 -12.69 0.79
CA GLY A 90 4.51 -12.96 0.58
C GLY A 90 5.06 -12.19 -0.62
N TYR A 91 5.51 -12.93 -1.65
CA TYR A 91 6.13 -12.37 -2.86
C TYR A 91 5.15 -12.16 -4.03
N SER A 92 3.87 -11.91 -3.75
CA SER A 92 2.87 -11.66 -4.79
C SER A 92 3.22 -10.44 -5.66
N VAL A 93 2.98 -10.51 -6.97
CA VAL A 93 3.20 -9.37 -7.89
C VAL A 93 2.17 -8.25 -7.75
N GLY A 94 1.10 -8.52 -7.00
CA GLY A 94 0.08 -7.54 -6.66
C GLY A 94 -0.61 -7.93 -5.36
N ALA A 95 -0.95 -6.95 -4.54
CA ALA A 95 -1.74 -7.19 -3.34
C ALA A 95 -2.61 -5.98 -3.02
N ARG A 96 -3.71 -6.24 -2.33
CA ARG A 96 -4.62 -5.23 -1.81
C ARG A 96 -5.01 -5.59 -0.39
N ALA A 97 -4.80 -4.68 0.55
CA ALA A 97 -5.41 -4.72 1.86
C ALA A 97 -6.42 -3.58 2.01
N VAL A 98 -7.62 -3.92 2.47
CA VAL A 98 -8.64 -2.98 2.89
C VAL A 98 -8.89 -3.21 4.37
N LEU A 99 -8.51 -2.24 5.19
CA LEU A 99 -8.83 -2.16 6.60
C LEU A 99 -10.01 -1.20 6.80
N VAL A 100 -10.55 -1.15 8.01
CA VAL A 100 -11.69 -0.28 8.32
C VAL A 100 -11.41 1.19 8.01
N ASP A 101 -10.21 1.70 8.33
CA ASP A 101 -9.89 3.13 8.16
C ASP A 101 -8.85 3.46 7.07
N CYS A 102 -8.31 2.46 6.37
CA CYS A 102 -7.37 2.69 5.28
C CYS A 102 -7.29 1.50 4.32
N SER A 103 -6.72 1.74 3.15
CA SER A 103 -6.42 0.71 2.16
C SER A 103 -5.09 0.96 1.48
N VAL A 104 -4.41 -0.12 1.11
CA VAL A 104 -3.20 -0.09 0.28
C VAL A 104 -3.36 -1.12 -0.82
N ARG A 105 -2.98 -0.74 -2.04
CA ARG A 105 -2.90 -1.64 -3.18
C ARG A 105 -1.62 -1.41 -3.96
N TYR A 106 -1.00 -2.47 -4.44
CA TYR A 106 0.05 -2.41 -5.44
C TYR A 106 -0.16 -3.46 -6.53
N GLU A 107 0.34 -3.17 -7.74
CA GLU A 107 0.28 -4.05 -8.91
C GLU A 107 1.48 -3.81 -9.84
N GLN A 108 1.73 -4.75 -10.76
CA GLN A 108 2.68 -4.60 -11.88
C GLN A 108 2.11 -3.85 -13.09
N TYR A 109 0.86 -3.44 -13.03
CA TYR A 109 0.16 -2.72 -14.10
C TYR A 109 -0.54 -1.48 -13.55
N ALA A 110 -0.77 -0.49 -14.41
CA ALA A 110 -1.48 0.72 -14.02
C ALA A 110 -2.95 0.40 -13.68
N PHE A 111 -3.45 0.98 -12.59
CA PHE A 111 -4.84 0.84 -12.16
C PHE A 111 -5.38 2.15 -11.58
N VAL A 112 -6.70 2.18 -11.36
CA VAL A 112 -7.41 3.19 -10.59
C VAL A 112 -8.35 2.48 -9.62
N ASP A 113 -8.53 3.04 -8.43
CA ASP A 113 -9.45 2.59 -7.36
C ASP A 113 -10.50 3.65 -7.05
#